data_AF-A0AAJ0DLT6-F1
#
_entry.id   AF-A0AAJ0DLT6-F1
#
_cell.length_a   1.000
_cell.length_b   1.000
_cell.length_c   1.000
_cell.angle_alpha   90.00
_cell.angle_beta   90.00
_cell.angle_gamma   90.00
#
_symmetry.space_group_name_H-M   'P 1'
#
loop_
_entity.id
_entity.type
_entity.pdbx_description
1 polymer ?
#
loop_
_entity_poly.entity_id
_entity_poly.type
_entity_poly.pdbx_seq_one_letter_code
_entity_poly.pdbx_strand_id
1 'polypeptide(L)'
;MASPSTNGTTPLRIFTFESPRTNSQLFHKLFSQHPQLAWGLGFHPFAGAQMYGPERLSQRTRHCEAAERGQTEWGTKYPGMGNEDTIEGSKKDLRERISKSEKAACVTSSPANRRWQGNIFFGKEHTMMLLDQDLILNTLRRGENEPPPKILTNPTHIPDDIMETLTPVLVFRHPLLIIPSIYPKLNPISGIEPDDEDFEISATLRWTQYIYDYFVSIGRKPIVVEAQDFVWNTKPTMDKLCRELGIDESGWIDEWDPLPREHWPDHKNAVAMTSDLMESSGLQSGLGRCVEQSSLCLDD
;
A
#
# COMPACT_ATOMS: atom_id res chain seq x y z
N MET A 1 9.01 22.97 44.06
CA MET A 1 8.07 21.96 43.53
C MET A 1 8.23 21.97 42.01
N ALA A 2 8.86 20.94 41.46
CA ALA A 2 9.04 20.83 40.01
C ALA A 2 7.70 20.40 39.39
N SER A 3 7.27 21.13 38.37
CA SER A 3 6.11 20.76 37.55
C SER A 3 6.33 19.39 36.89
N PRO A 4 5.29 18.57 36.68
CA PRO A 4 5.44 17.29 36.01
C PRO A 4 5.89 17.54 34.56
N SER A 5 6.98 16.90 34.14
CA SER A 5 7.35 16.85 32.72
C SER A 5 6.24 16.12 31.97
N THR A 6 5.60 16.83 31.03
CA THR A 6 4.81 16.19 29.99
C THR A 6 5.78 15.35 29.14
N ASN A 7 5.92 14.07 29.47
CA ASN A 7 6.59 13.10 28.59
C ASN A 7 5.73 13.02 27.32
N GLY A 8 6.02 13.87 26.34
CA GLY A 8 5.36 13.87 25.05
C GLY A 8 5.70 12.57 24.34
N THR A 9 4.79 11.60 24.37
CA THR A 9 4.87 10.43 23.50
C THR A 9 4.81 10.90 22.06
N THR A 10 5.85 10.59 21.27
CA THR A 10 5.84 10.76 19.81
C THR A 10 4.57 10.10 19.25
N PRO A 11 3.80 10.80 18.39
CA PRO A 11 2.62 10.21 17.77
C PRO A 11 2.98 8.95 16.97
N LEU A 12 2.14 7.92 17.08
CA LEU A 12 2.32 6.70 16.31
C LEU A 12 1.84 6.93 14.86
N ARG A 13 2.74 6.68 13.90
CA ARG A 13 2.48 6.78 12.46
C ARG A 13 2.70 5.41 11.87
N ILE A 14 1.64 4.71 11.45
CA ILE A 14 1.73 3.41 10.81
C ILE A 14 1.63 3.61 9.30
N PHE A 15 2.55 3.00 8.55
CA PHE A 15 2.53 3.06 7.09
C PHE A 15 2.72 1.69 6.49
N THR A 16 1.83 1.29 5.59
CA THR A 16 1.90 -0.01 4.94
C THR A 16 2.49 0.10 3.55
N PHE A 17 3.53 -0.66 3.31
CA PHE A 17 4.25 -0.78 2.04
C PHE A 17 3.87 -2.12 1.41
N GLU A 18 3.26 -2.07 0.24
CA GLU A 18 2.66 -3.25 -0.38
C GLU A 18 2.92 -3.27 -1.89
N SER A 19 2.74 -4.42 -2.53
CA SER A 19 2.66 -4.51 -3.99
C SER A 19 1.20 -4.72 -4.40
N PRO A 20 0.84 -4.48 -5.67
CA PRO A 20 -0.47 -4.92 -6.15
C PRO A 20 -0.72 -6.39 -5.86
N ARG A 21 -1.98 -6.72 -5.64
CA ARG A 21 -2.45 -8.11 -5.49
C ARG A 21 -1.85 -8.85 -4.28
N THR A 22 -1.32 -8.16 -3.28
CA THR A 22 -0.92 -8.73 -1.98
C THR A 22 -2.06 -8.72 -0.95
N ASN A 23 -3.32 -8.90 -1.37
CA ASN A 23 -4.52 -8.78 -0.52
C ASN A 23 -4.60 -7.47 0.29
N SER A 24 -3.90 -6.44 -0.15
CA SER A 24 -3.77 -5.23 0.65
C SER A 24 -5.05 -4.42 0.80
N GLN A 25 -5.95 -4.50 -0.17
CA GLN A 25 -7.27 -3.89 -0.06
C GLN A 25 -8.10 -4.56 1.01
N LEU A 26 -8.02 -5.89 1.12
CA LEU A 26 -8.63 -6.64 2.22
C LEU A 26 -7.98 -6.23 3.54
N PHE A 27 -6.66 -6.25 3.64
CA PHE A 27 -5.93 -5.82 4.84
C PHE A 27 -6.40 -4.45 5.35
N HIS A 28 -6.53 -3.49 4.43
CA HIS A 28 -7.05 -2.17 4.77
C HIS A 28 -8.51 -2.17 5.22
N LYS A 29 -9.35 -3.02 4.60
CA LYS A 29 -10.74 -3.18 5.00
C LYS A 29 -10.86 -3.72 6.42
N LEU A 30 -10.01 -4.69 6.81
CA LEU A 30 -10.01 -5.25 8.17
C LEU A 30 -9.78 -4.17 9.23
N PHE A 31 -8.98 -3.16 8.92
CA PHE A 31 -8.75 -2.03 9.82
C PHE A 31 -9.74 -0.88 9.65
N SER A 32 -10.55 -0.82 8.59
CA SER A 32 -11.30 0.38 8.14
C SER A 32 -12.23 1.02 9.17
N GLN A 33 -12.67 0.27 10.19
CA GLN A 33 -13.53 0.77 11.28
C GLN A 33 -12.80 0.84 12.62
N HIS A 34 -11.49 0.66 12.64
CA HIS A 34 -10.70 0.61 13.86
C HIS A 34 -10.72 1.97 14.57
N PRO A 35 -11.25 2.04 15.82
CA PRO A 35 -11.55 3.31 16.49
C PRO A 35 -10.30 4.12 16.85
N GLN A 36 -9.13 3.49 16.90
CA GLN A 36 -7.87 4.17 17.17
C GLN A 36 -7.18 4.73 15.93
N LEU A 37 -7.55 4.26 14.72
CA LEU A 37 -6.88 4.67 13.50
C LEU A 37 -7.56 5.91 12.95
N ALA A 38 -6.82 7.00 12.84
CA ALA A 38 -7.28 8.16 12.11
C ALA A 38 -7.15 7.86 10.62
N TRP A 39 -8.28 7.56 10.00
CA TRP A 39 -8.42 7.39 8.55
C TRP A 39 -8.30 8.74 7.87
N GLY A 40 -7.12 9.36 7.92
CA GLY A 40 -6.81 10.62 7.27
C GLY A 40 -6.74 10.48 5.75
N LEU A 41 -7.73 9.85 5.10
CA LEU A 41 -7.81 9.68 3.64
C LEU A 41 -6.46 9.24 2.99
N GLY A 42 -5.60 8.54 3.74
CA GLY A 42 -4.23 8.15 3.35
C GLY A 42 -4.21 6.90 2.47
N PHE A 43 -5.14 6.84 1.53
CA PHE A 43 -5.20 5.79 0.52
C PHE A 43 -4.36 6.26 -0.67
N HIS A 44 -3.18 5.66 -0.84
CA HIS A 44 -2.32 5.88 -2.00
C HIS A 44 -1.96 7.36 -2.28
N PRO A 45 -1.26 8.05 -1.34
CA PRO A 45 -0.96 9.48 -1.45
C PRO A 45 -0.12 9.88 -2.67
N PHE A 46 0.60 8.94 -3.27
CA PHE A 46 1.46 9.19 -4.43
C PHE A 46 0.95 8.56 -5.73
N ALA A 47 -0.04 7.64 -5.67
CA ALA A 47 -0.57 7.00 -6.88
C ALA A 47 -1.13 8.00 -7.91
N GLY A 48 -1.74 9.11 -7.46
CA GLY A 48 -2.17 10.20 -8.35
C GLY A 48 -1.01 10.71 -9.20
N ALA A 49 0.07 11.16 -8.54
CA ALA A 49 1.24 11.71 -9.21
C ALA A 49 1.98 10.68 -10.08
N GLN A 50 2.11 9.44 -9.59
CA GLN A 50 2.93 8.40 -10.24
C GLN A 50 2.22 7.67 -11.37
N MET A 51 0.89 7.56 -11.35
CA MET A 51 0.12 6.90 -12.42
C MET A 51 -0.40 7.87 -13.46
N TYR A 52 -0.82 9.06 -13.03
CA TYR A 52 -1.66 9.94 -13.84
C TYR A 52 -1.14 11.37 -13.93
N GLY A 53 -0.25 11.76 -13.00
CA GLY A 53 0.38 13.06 -12.94
C GLY A 53 1.25 13.38 -14.17
N PRO A 54 1.77 14.62 -14.24
CA PRO A 54 2.67 15.03 -15.31
C PRO A 54 4.01 14.31 -15.22
N GLU A 55 4.39 13.85 -14.03
CA GLU A 55 5.62 13.12 -13.72
C GLU A 55 5.44 11.60 -13.80
N ARG A 56 4.28 11.08 -14.23
CA ARG A 56 3.96 9.63 -14.15
C ARG A 56 5.04 8.73 -14.77
N LEU A 57 5.29 7.61 -14.11
CA LEU A 57 6.37 6.68 -14.48
C LEU A 57 6.21 6.14 -15.90
N SER A 58 4.96 5.89 -16.34
CA SER A 58 4.67 5.30 -17.64
C SER A 58 5.20 6.13 -18.82
N GLN A 59 5.38 7.45 -18.69
CA GLN A 59 6.02 8.28 -19.73
C GLN A 59 7.47 7.89 -20.03
N ARG A 60 8.14 7.21 -19.09
CA ARG A 60 9.58 6.88 -19.16
C ARG A 60 9.83 5.40 -19.36
N THR A 61 8.78 4.58 -19.39
CA THR A 61 8.89 3.12 -19.56
C THR A 61 8.82 2.71 -21.03
N ARG A 62 9.29 1.50 -21.32
CA ARG A 62 9.14 0.84 -22.62
C ARG A 62 7.91 -0.05 -22.58
N HIS A 63 7.03 0.13 -23.54
CA HIS A 63 5.80 -0.63 -23.63
C HIS A 63 5.32 -0.71 -25.09
N CYS A 64 4.44 -1.66 -25.38
CA CYS A 64 3.83 -1.81 -26.70
C CYS A 64 2.90 -0.63 -27.04
N GLU A 65 2.58 -0.45 -28.33
CA GLU A 65 1.69 0.63 -28.79
C GLU A 65 0.29 0.60 -28.15
N ALA A 66 -0.20 -0.61 -27.82
CA ALA A 66 -1.50 -0.76 -27.16
C ALA A 66 -1.47 -0.16 -25.74
N ALA A 67 -0.41 -0.46 -24.99
CA ALA A 67 -0.14 0.12 -23.69
C ALA A 67 0.06 1.64 -23.76
N GLU A 68 0.77 2.16 -24.76
CA GLU A 68 0.96 3.61 -24.94
C GLU A 68 -0.38 4.35 -25.11
N ARG A 69 -1.29 3.78 -25.91
CA ARG A 69 -2.66 4.31 -26.06
C ARG A 69 -3.43 4.25 -24.75
N GLY A 70 -3.37 3.12 -24.04
CA GLY A 70 -4.02 2.96 -22.74
C GLY A 70 -3.54 4.01 -21.72
N GLN A 71 -2.22 4.20 -21.60
CA GLN A 71 -1.61 5.20 -20.72
C GLN A 71 -1.97 6.64 -21.10
N THR A 72 -2.03 6.94 -22.40
CA THR A 72 -2.43 8.26 -22.89
C THR A 72 -3.91 8.54 -22.60
N GLU A 73 -4.78 7.55 -22.79
CA GLU A 73 -6.19 7.66 -22.40
C GLU A 73 -6.34 7.88 -20.89
N TRP A 74 -5.55 7.20 -20.05
CA TRP A 74 -5.60 7.39 -18.61
C TRP A 74 -5.24 8.81 -18.20
N GLY A 75 -4.20 9.39 -18.80
CA GLY A 75 -3.79 10.77 -18.53
C GLY A 75 -4.72 11.87 -19.07
N THR A 76 -5.67 11.54 -19.95
CA THR A 76 -6.52 12.53 -20.65
C THR A 76 -8.02 12.39 -20.37
N LYS A 77 -8.52 11.16 -20.20
CA LYS A 77 -9.95 10.85 -20.09
C LYS A 77 -10.50 10.89 -18.67
N TYR A 78 -9.63 10.83 -17.66
CA TYR A 78 -10.01 10.91 -16.25
C TYR A 78 -9.53 12.25 -15.62
N PRO A 79 -10.04 13.41 -16.10
CA PRO A 79 -9.70 14.70 -15.52
C PRO A 79 -10.19 14.79 -14.06
N GLY A 80 -9.32 15.23 -13.15
CA GLY A 80 -9.51 15.16 -11.69
C GLY A 80 -8.71 14.05 -11.00
N MET A 81 -8.03 13.19 -11.76
CA MET A 81 -6.95 12.32 -11.30
C MET A 81 -5.60 12.64 -11.98
N GLY A 82 -5.43 13.78 -12.67
CA GLY A 82 -4.31 13.97 -13.60
C GLY A 82 -3.83 15.42 -13.81
N ASN A 83 -2.57 15.53 -14.24
CA ASN A 83 -1.74 16.71 -14.52
C ASN A 83 -1.42 17.70 -13.37
N GLU A 84 -2.24 17.83 -12.34
CA GLU A 84 -1.94 18.70 -11.18
C GLU A 84 -1.33 17.94 -10.00
N ASP A 85 -1.56 16.62 -9.93
CA ASP A 85 -0.98 15.75 -8.92
C ASP A 85 0.51 15.57 -9.21
N THR A 86 1.32 16.35 -8.51
CA THR A 86 2.78 16.31 -8.56
C THR A 86 3.32 15.55 -7.36
N ILE A 87 4.52 15.01 -7.47
CA ILE A 87 5.21 14.35 -6.37
C ILE A 87 5.37 15.32 -5.18
N GLU A 88 5.69 16.59 -5.45
CA GLU A 88 5.76 17.62 -4.41
C GLU A 88 4.39 17.93 -3.77
N GLY A 89 3.33 17.94 -4.57
CA GLY A 89 1.95 18.04 -4.09
C GLY A 89 1.61 16.90 -3.12
N SER A 90 1.90 15.66 -3.52
CA SER A 90 1.72 14.46 -2.67
C SER A 90 2.51 14.52 -1.37
N LYS A 91 3.76 15.02 -1.39
CA LYS A 91 4.56 15.24 -0.17
C LYS A 91 3.91 16.22 0.79
N LYS A 92 3.40 17.34 0.27
CA LYS A 92 2.73 18.38 1.07
C LYS A 92 1.43 17.83 1.67
N ASP A 93 0.63 17.16 0.86
CA ASP A 93 -0.63 16.54 1.27
C ASP A 93 -0.42 15.48 2.36
N LEU A 94 0.59 14.62 2.21
CA LEU A 94 0.98 13.64 3.25
C LEU A 94 1.30 14.32 4.59
N ARG A 95 2.09 15.40 4.58
CA ARG A 95 2.40 16.17 5.81
C ARG A 95 1.16 16.76 6.44
N GLU A 96 0.27 17.35 5.66
CA GLU A 96 -0.98 17.95 6.15
C GLU A 96 -1.88 16.90 6.81
N ARG A 97 -1.98 15.70 6.20
CA ARG A 97 -2.76 14.58 6.76
C ARG A 97 -2.19 14.06 8.06
N ILE A 98 -0.87 13.85 8.14
CA ILE A 98 -0.19 13.47 9.38
C ILE A 98 -0.47 14.53 10.45
N SER A 99 -0.26 15.81 10.14
CA SER A 99 -0.52 16.90 11.10
C SER A 99 -1.98 16.94 11.56
N LYS A 100 -2.94 16.71 10.66
CA LYS A 100 -4.36 16.68 10.99
C LYS A 100 -4.71 15.51 11.91
N SER A 101 -4.19 14.32 11.61
CA SER A 101 -4.32 13.12 12.47
C SER A 101 -3.78 13.38 13.88
N GLU A 102 -2.59 13.98 13.97
CA GLU A 102 -1.93 14.27 15.24
C GLU A 102 -2.64 15.38 16.04
N LYS A 103 -3.30 16.32 15.38
CA LYS A 103 -4.09 17.39 16.04
C LYS A 103 -5.47 16.95 16.48
N ALA A 104 -6.11 16.05 15.74
CA ALA A 104 -7.40 15.44 16.14
C ALA A 104 -7.29 14.72 17.50
N ALA A 105 -6.07 14.35 17.89
CA ALA A 105 -5.74 13.66 19.12
C ALA A 105 -6.02 14.36 20.44
N CYS A 106 -6.38 15.64 20.42
CA CYS A 106 -6.45 16.45 21.64
C CYS A 106 -7.86 16.66 22.25
N VAL A 107 -8.96 16.13 21.68
CA VAL A 107 -10.30 16.74 21.96
C VAL A 107 -11.37 15.86 22.64
N THR A 108 -11.21 14.55 22.86
CA THR A 108 -12.33 13.74 23.43
C THR A 108 -11.98 13.05 24.77
N SER A 109 -12.90 13.17 25.72
CA SER A 109 -12.68 13.01 27.16
C SER A 109 -13.13 11.66 27.74
N SER A 110 -12.19 10.85 28.23
CA SER A 110 -12.31 9.95 29.41
C SER A 110 -10.94 9.34 29.80
N PRO A 111 -10.59 9.18 31.11
CA PRO A 111 -9.31 8.60 31.59
C PRO A 111 -8.96 7.17 31.17
N ALA A 112 -9.95 6.30 30.99
CA ALA A 112 -9.67 4.87 30.80
C ALA A 112 -9.42 4.47 29.34
N ASN A 113 -9.92 5.25 28.37
CA ASN A 113 -9.78 4.99 26.92
C ASN A 113 -8.78 5.95 26.24
N ARG A 114 -7.94 6.63 27.03
CA ARG A 114 -7.36 7.94 26.72
C ARG A 114 -6.18 7.95 25.73
N ARG A 115 -5.68 6.82 25.24
CA ARG A 115 -4.37 6.86 24.57
C ARG A 115 -4.43 7.17 23.07
N TRP A 116 -5.43 6.68 22.32
CA TRP A 116 -5.29 6.67 20.84
C TRP A 116 -6.58 6.79 19.99
N GLN A 117 -7.73 7.18 20.52
CA GLN A 117 -8.98 7.19 19.72
C GLN A 117 -8.93 8.24 18.59
N GLY A 118 -8.69 7.81 17.33
CA GLY A 118 -8.54 8.68 16.16
C GLY A 118 -7.21 9.43 16.05
N ASN A 119 -6.14 8.91 16.67
CA ASN A 119 -4.87 9.66 16.84
C ASN A 119 -3.69 9.05 16.07
N ILE A 120 -3.84 7.80 15.64
CA ILE A 120 -2.79 7.07 14.96
C ILE A 120 -2.95 7.32 13.46
N PHE A 121 -1.94 7.95 12.86
CA PHE A 121 -1.93 8.06 11.41
C PHE A 121 -1.76 6.66 10.82
N PHE A 122 -2.67 6.25 9.95
CA PHE A 122 -2.60 4.98 9.22
C PHE A 122 -2.64 5.26 7.73
N GLY A 123 -1.50 5.08 7.06
CA GLY A 123 -1.35 5.29 5.62
C GLY A 123 -0.94 4.02 4.89
N LYS A 124 -1.21 3.98 3.57
CA LYS A 124 -0.73 2.92 2.68
C LYS A 124 -0.27 3.46 1.34
N GLU A 125 0.64 2.74 0.70
CA GLU A 125 0.94 2.95 -0.72
C GLU A 125 1.49 1.68 -1.38
N HIS A 126 1.20 1.52 -2.67
CA HIS A 126 1.87 0.52 -3.49
C HIS A 126 3.32 0.95 -3.73
N THR A 127 4.28 0.06 -3.51
CA THR A 127 5.72 0.37 -3.50
C THR A 127 6.20 0.98 -4.80
N MET A 128 5.73 0.53 -5.97
CA MET A 128 6.11 1.21 -7.22
C MET A 128 5.57 2.64 -7.36
N MET A 129 4.55 3.03 -6.59
CA MET A 129 4.01 4.39 -6.55
C MET A 129 4.69 5.29 -5.53
N LEU A 130 5.66 4.78 -4.75
CA LEU A 130 6.40 5.62 -3.78
C LEU A 130 7.90 5.65 -4.03
N LEU A 131 8.45 4.65 -4.72
CA LEU A 131 9.87 4.60 -5.02
C LEU A 131 10.28 5.72 -5.98
N ASP A 132 11.52 6.16 -5.82
CA ASP A 132 12.19 7.03 -6.78
C ASP A 132 12.19 6.38 -8.18
N GLN A 133 11.75 7.13 -9.17
CA GLN A 133 11.60 6.62 -10.53
C GLN A 133 12.93 6.25 -11.18
N ASP A 134 14.02 6.97 -10.88
CA ASP A 134 15.32 6.65 -11.43
C ASP A 134 15.82 5.33 -10.85
N LEU A 135 15.56 5.06 -9.56
CA LEU A 135 15.82 3.75 -8.97
C LEU A 135 15.05 2.61 -9.66
N ILE A 136 13.77 2.83 -9.97
CA ILE A 136 12.95 1.84 -10.70
C ILE A 136 13.54 1.59 -12.09
N LEU A 137 13.73 2.65 -12.89
CA LEU A 137 14.22 2.53 -14.26
C LEU A 137 15.64 1.95 -14.34
N ASN A 138 16.52 2.33 -13.42
CA ASN A 138 17.87 1.76 -13.31
C ASN A 138 17.85 0.29 -12.87
N THR A 139 16.78 -0.17 -12.21
CA THR A 139 16.63 -1.58 -11.84
C THR A 139 16.13 -2.40 -13.02
N LEU A 140 15.14 -1.90 -13.77
CA LEU A 140 14.57 -2.60 -14.94
C LEU A 140 15.59 -2.79 -16.06
N ARG A 141 16.45 -1.78 -16.26
CA ARG A 141 17.42 -1.75 -17.37
C ARG A 141 18.79 -2.29 -16.98
N ARG A 142 18.91 -2.80 -15.76
CA ARG A 142 20.14 -3.40 -15.25
C ARG A 142 20.40 -4.72 -15.95
N GLY A 143 21.65 -5.00 -16.31
CA GLY A 143 22.01 -6.30 -16.86
C GLY A 143 21.78 -7.42 -15.83
N GLU A 144 21.34 -8.60 -16.27
CA GLU A 144 21.04 -9.75 -15.41
C GLU A 144 22.20 -10.17 -14.48
N ASN A 145 23.44 -9.88 -14.89
CA ASN A 145 24.65 -10.22 -14.15
C ASN A 145 25.11 -9.14 -13.17
N GLU A 146 24.47 -7.97 -13.15
CA GLU A 146 24.83 -6.90 -12.23
C GLU A 146 24.19 -7.12 -10.86
N PRO A 147 24.92 -6.92 -9.75
CA PRO A 147 24.34 -7.06 -8.42
C PRO A 147 23.22 -6.04 -8.21
N PRO A 148 22.21 -6.33 -7.37
CA PRO A 148 21.17 -5.36 -7.04
C PRO A 148 21.78 -4.09 -6.40
N PRO A 149 21.17 -2.91 -6.61
CA PRO A 149 21.62 -1.69 -5.98
C PRO A 149 21.58 -1.83 -4.45
N LYS A 150 22.60 -1.32 -3.78
CA LYS A 150 22.58 -1.20 -2.32
C LYS A 150 21.74 0.01 -1.94
N ILE A 151 20.69 -0.21 -1.14
CA ILE A 151 19.81 0.85 -0.67
C ILE A 151 20.34 1.37 0.67
N LEU A 152 20.96 2.55 0.65
CA LEU A 152 21.58 3.18 1.84
C LEU A 152 20.93 4.51 2.23
N THR A 153 20.07 5.04 1.36
CA THR A 153 19.31 6.28 1.55
C THR A 153 17.85 5.99 1.30
N ASN A 154 16.97 6.88 1.77
CA ASN A 154 15.53 6.76 1.56
C ASN A 154 15.23 6.60 0.05
N PRO A 155 14.72 5.44 -0.40
CA PRO A 155 14.51 5.17 -1.82
C PRO A 155 13.17 5.72 -2.32
N THR A 156 12.51 6.58 -1.55
CA THR A 156 11.10 6.94 -1.73
C THR A 156 10.90 8.44 -1.88
N HIS A 157 9.73 8.83 -2.37
CA HIS A 157 9.26 10.20 -2.35
C HIS A 157 8.68 10.63 -0.99
N ILE A 158 8.57 9.74 -0.01
CA ILE A 158 8.20 10.13 1.37
C ILE A 158 9.35 10.97 1.93
N PRO A 159 9.08 12.17 2.49
CA PRO A 159 10.15 12.98 3.08
C PRO A 159 10.90 12.25 4.20
N ASP A 160 12.22 12.45 4.29
CA ASP A 160 13.09 11.76 5.26
C ASP A 160 12.59 11.91 6.71
N ASP A 161 12.17 13.13 7.08
CA ASP A 161 11.62 13.45 8.40
C ASP A 161 10.36 12.65 8.74
N ILE A 162 9.56 12.29 7.73
CA ILE A 162 8.41 11.40 7.91
C ILE A 162 8.90 9.97 7.95
N MET A 163 9.71 9.53 6.98
CA MET A 163 10.17 8.15 6.82
C MET A 163 10.87 7.62 8.09
N GLU A 164 11.67 8.47 8.76
CA GLU A 164 12.35 8.16 10.02
C GLU A 164 11.39 7.85 11.18
N THR A 165 10.17 8.38 11.13
CA THR A 165 9.18 8.27 12.22
C THR A 165 8.08 7.24 11.97
N LEU A 166 7.94 6.75 10.72
CA LEU A 166 6.93 5.75 10.37
C LEU A 166 7.20 4.42 11.08
N THR A 167 6.17 3.70 11.48
CA THR A 167 6.20 2.27 11.83
C THR A 167 5.87 1.49 10.57
N PRO A 168 6.86 0.89 9.89
CA PRO A 168 6.67 0.28 8.59
C PRO A 168 6.08 -1.13 8.72
N VAL A 169 5.00 -1.36 7.99
CA VAL A 169 4.39 -2.68 7.80
C VAL A 169 4.55 -3.07 6.33
N LEU A 170 5.27 -4.13 6.04
CA LEU A 170 5.48 -4.64 4.69
C LEU A 170 4.56 -5.83 4.46
N VAL A 171 3.70 -5.71 3.47
CA VAL A 171 2.80 -6.81 3.06
C VAL A 171 3.33 -7.43 1.78
N PHE A 172 3.64 -8.72 1.83
CA PHE A 172 4.12 -9.47 0.68
C PHE A 172 3.20 -10.66 0.38
N ARG A 173 3.31 -11.20 -0.83
CA ARG A 173 2.59 -12.40 -1.25
C ARG A 173 3.51 -13.23 -2.12
N HIS A 174 3.40 -14.55 -2.05
CA HIS A 174 4.14 -15.43 -2.96
C HIS A 174 4.01 -14.99 -4.44
N PRO A 175 5.11 -14.75 -5.19
CA PRO A 175 5.07 -14.22 -6.57
C PRO A 175 4.23 -15.04 -7.55
N LEU A 176 4.22 -16.38 -7.41
CA LEU A 176 3.37 -17.28 -8.22
C LEU A 176 1.87 -16.97 -8.13
N LEU A 177 1.43 -16.18 -7.14
CA LEU A 177 0.05 -15.74 -7.00
C LEU A 177 -0.20 -14.31 -7.44
N ILE A 178 0.86 -13.50 -7.54
CA ILE A 178 0.77 -12.10 -7.97
C ILE A 178 0.56 -12.06 -9.48
N ILE A 179 1.44 -12.73 -10.24
CA ILE A 179 1.43 -12.72 -11.71
C ILE A 179 0.08 -13.18 -12.30
N PRO A 180 -0.45 -14.38 -11.98
CA PRO A 180 -1.73 -14.81 -12.54
C PRO A 180 -2.92 -14.00 -12.03
N SER A 181 -2.75 -13.24 -10.93
CA SER A 181 -3.79 -12.34 -10.44
C SER A 181 -3.78 -10.96 -11.09
N ILE A 182 -2.63 -10.49 -11.57
CA ILE A 182 -2.48 -9.13 -12.09
C ILE A 182 -2.75 -9.07 -13.60
N TYR A 183 -2.20 -10.02 -14.36
CA TYR A 183 -2.26 -9.99 -15.82
C TYR A 183 -3.69 -9.97 -16.37
N PRO A 184 -4.61 -10.89 -15.97
CA PRO A 184 -5.97 -10.90 -16.51
C PRO A 184 -6.81 -9.67 -16.11
N LYS A 185 -6.41 -8.93 -15.07
CA LYS A 185 -7.10 -7.72 -14.61
C LYS A 185 -6.59 -6.47 -15.32
N LEU A 186 -5.28 -6.36 -15.56
CA LEU A 186 -4.69 -5.18 -16.19
C LEU A 186 -4.76 -5.23 -17.72
N ASN A 187 -4.44 -6.36 -18.35
CA ASN A 187 -4.36 -6.47 -19.82
C ASN A 187 -5.64 -5.99 -20.54
N PRO A 188 -6.87 -6.34 -20.13
CA PRO A 188 -8.08 -5.85 -20.81
C PRO A 188 -8.32 -4.35 -20.71
N ILE A 189 -7.65 -3.66 -19.79
CA ILE A 189 -7.86 -2.24 -19.47
C ILE A 189 -6.74 -1.37 -20.02
N SER A 190 -5.49 -1.84 -19.93
CA SER A 190 -4.31 -1.10 -20.37
C SER A 190 -3.72 -1.63 -21.68
N GLY A 191 -4.05 -2.85 -22.11
CA GLY A 191 -3.38 -3.50 -23.25
C GLY A 191 -1.93 -3.92 -22.94
N ILE A 192 -1.59 -4.04 -21.65
CA ILE A 192 -0.24 -4.36 -21.19
C ILE A 192 0.12 -5.83 -21.44
N GLU A 193 1.31 -6.07 -21.99
CA GLU A 193 1.84 -7.39 -22.27
C GLU A 193 2.94 -7.79 -21.27
N PRO A 194 3.24 -9.09 -21.09
CA PRO A 194 4.22 -9.55 -20.10
C PRO A 194 5.64 -9.00 -20.29
N ASP A 195 6.00 -8.62 -21.53
CA ASP A 195 7.32 -8.09 -21.89
C ASP A 195 7.41 -6.55 -21.72
N ASP A 196 6.32 -5.88 -21.33
CA ASP A 196 6.30 -4.44 -21.08
C ASP A 196 6.95 -4.11 -19.72
N GLU A 197 7.73 -3.02 -19.65
CA GLU A 197 8.37 -2.57 -18.39
C GLU A 197 7.30 -2.28 -17.30
N ASP A 198 6.14 -1.74 -17.68
CA ASP A 198 5.01 -1.47 -16.77
C ASP A 198 4.46 -2.76 -16.12
N PHE A 199 4.57 -3.92 -16.80
CA PHE A 199 4.08 -5.19 -16.29
C PHE A 199 5.05 -5.71 -15.23
N GLU A 200 6.35 -5.68 -15.56
CA GLU A 200 7.41 -6.05 -14.62
C GLU A 200 7.33 -5.18 -13.35
N ILE A 201 7.15 -3.86 -13.51
CA ILE A 201 6.96 -2.92 -12.39
C ILE A 201 5.82 -3.36 -11.48
N SER A 202 4.71 -3.81 -12.05
CA SER A 202 3.50 -4.14 -11.30
C SER A 202 3.51 -5.56 -10.70
N ALA A 203 4.29 -6.47 -11.29
CA ALA A 203 4.30 -7.89 -10.95
C ALA A 203 5.49 -8.34 -10.07
N THR A 204 6.42 -7.42 -9.76
CA THR A 204 7.63 -7.72 -8.97
C THR A 204 7.50 -7.39 -7.48
N LEU A 205 8.34 -8.03 -6.66
CA LEU A 205 8.51 -7.73 -5.24
C LEU A 205 9.82 -6.97 -4.93
N ARG A 206 10.64 -6.66 -5.96
CA ARG A 206 11.92 -5.95 -5.78
C ARG A 206 11.74 -4.61 -5.05
N TRP A 207 10.64 -3.91 -5.30
CA TRP A 207 10.34 -2.62 -4.68
C TRP A 207 10.11 -2.74 -3.18
N THR A 208 9.34 -3.73 -2.74
CA THR A 208 9.15 -4.06 -1.31
C THR A 208 10.46 -4.46 -0.66
N GLN A 209 11.31 -5.22 -1.37
CA GLN A 209 12.65 -5.57 -0.89
C GLN A 209 13.52 -4.34 -0.68
N TYR A 210 13.53 -3.36 -1.59
CA TYR A 210 14.29 -2.12 -1.42
C TYR A 210 13.84 -1.31 -0.19
N ILE A 211 12.54 -1.28 0.10
CA ILE A 211 12.02 -0.67 1.33
C ILE A 211 12.51 -1.43 2.57
N TYR A 212 12.48 -2.75 2.53
CA TYR A 212 13.00 -3.58 3.61
C TYR A 212 14.49 -3.31 3.86
N ASP A 213 15.30 -3.36 2.79
CA ASP A 213 16.74 -3.16 2.83
C ASP A 213 17.09 -1.77 3.37
N TYR A 214 16.35 -0.73 2.97
CA TYR A 214 16.51 0.62 3.52
C TYR A 214 16.32 0.65 5.04
N PHE A 215 15.20 0.14 5.56
CA PHE A 215 14.94 0.15 7.00
C PHE A 215 16.00 -0.65 7.76
N VAL A 216 16.40 -1.81 7.24
CA VAL A 216 17.48 -2.62 7.83
C VAL A 216 18.81 -1.88 7.83
N SER A 217 19.14 -1.16 6.75
CA SER A 217 20.38 -0.38 6.65
C SER A 217 20.50 0.72 7.72
N ILE A 218 19.37 1.26 8.18
CA ILE A 218 19.30 2.26 9.25
C ILE A 218 19.03 1.63 10.63
N GLY A 219 19.20 0.31 10.76
CA GLY A 219 19.10 -0.43 12.02
C GLY A 219 17.66 -0.61 12.53
N ARG A 220 16.67 -0.44 11.66
CA ARG A 220 15.24 -0.58 12.01
C ARG A 220 14.71 -1.89 11.42
N LYS A 221 13.82 -2.56 12.17
CA LYS A 221 13.19 -3.80 11.73
C LYS A 221 11.73 -3.54 11.37
N PRO A 222 11.36 -3.62 10.09
CA PRO A 222 9.96 -3.54 9.71
C PRO A 222 9.14 -4.74 10.18
N ILE A 223 7.84 -4.52 10.38
CA ILE A 223 6.87 -5.60 10.55
C ILE A 223 6.60 -6.17 9.17
N VAL A 224 6.70 -7.49 9.01
CA VAL A 224 6.51 -8.18 7.72
C VAL A 224 5.36 -9.16 7.86
N VAL A 225 4.39 -9.10 6.95
CA VAL A 225 3.16 -9.90 6.99
C VAL A 225 2.91 -10.57 5.64
N GLU A 226 2.65 -11.88 5.65
CA GLU A 226 2.24 -12.63 4.46
C GLU A 226 0.75 -12.38 4.18
N ALA A 227 0.44 -11.94 2.97
CA ALA A 227 -0.89 -11.56 2.52
C ALA A 227 -1.93 -12.68 2.61
N GLN A 228 -1.50 -13.94 2.44
CA GLN A 228 -2.40 -15.09 2.55
C GLN A 228 -2.90 -15.29 3.98
N ASP A 229 -2.16 -14.86 4.99
CA ASP A 229 -2.57 -14.99 6.39
C ASP A 229 -3.79 -14.12 6.73
N PHE A 230 -4.05 -13.04 5.99
CA PHE A 230 -5.28 -12.26 6.14
C PHE A 230 -6.55 -13.02 5.75
N VAL A 231 -6.42 -14.11 4.99
CA VAL A 231 -7.53 -14.94 4.51
C VAL A 231 -7.61 -16.25 5.30
N TRP A 232 -6.47 -16.92 5.47
CA TRP A 232 -6.43 -18.27 6.06
C TRP A 232 -6.22 -18.27 7.57
N ASN A 233 -5.53 -17.26 8.10
CA ASN A 233 -5.12 -17.15 9.50
C ASN A 233 -5.53 -15.80 10.10
N THR A 234 -6.68 -15.26 9.68
CA THR A 234 -7.05 -13.85 9.90
C THR A 234 -6.92 -13.45 11.37
N LYS A 235 -7.68 -14.10 12.27
CA LYS A 235 -7.71 -13.70 13.68
C LYS A 235 -6.33 -13.78 14.35
N PRO A 236 -5.59 -14.90 14.30
CA PRO A 236 -4.23 -14.95 14.84
C PRO A 236 -3.30 -13.86 14.29
N THR A 237 -3.42 -13.56 13.00
CA THR A 237 -2.58 -12.57 12.30
C THR A 237 -2.92 -11.15 12.72
N MET A 238 -4.20 -10.80 12.76
CA MET A 238 -4.68 -9.48 13.16
C MET A 238 -4.38 -9.23 14.64
N ASP A 239 -4.66 -10.20 15.52
CA ASP A 239 -4.34 -10.09 16.95
C ASP A 239 -2.82 -9.89 17.17
N LYS A 240 -1.98 -10.64 16.44
CA LYS A 240 -0.52 -10.48 16.51
C LYS A 240 -0.07 -9.11 16.01
N LEU A 241 -0.59 -8.67 14.88
CA LEU A 241 -0.24 -7.39 14.29
C LEU A 241 -0.67 -6.22 15.20
N CYS A 242 -1.87 -6.26 15.77
CA CYS A 242 -2.33 -5.26 16.73
C CYS A 242 -1.39 -5.17 17.94
N ARG A 243 -0.94 -6.32 18.49
CA ARG A 243 0.07 -6.34 19.58
C ARG A 243 1.40 -5.73 19.18
N GLU A 244 1.91 -6.05 18.00
CA GLU A 244 3.18 -5.49 17.51
C GLU A 244 3.09 -3.98 17.26
N LEU A 245 1.93 -3.49 16.82
CA LEU A 245 1.65 -2.07 16.60
C LEU A 245 1.28 -1.33 17.90
N GLY A 246 0.96 -2.04 18.98
CA GLY A 246 0.48 -1.46 20.24
C GLY A 246 -0.92 -0.84 20.14
N ILE A 247 -1.78 -1.41 19.30
CA ILE A 247 -3.18 -1.00 19.10
C ILE A 247 -4.14 -2.08 19.62
N ASP A 248 -5.42 -1.72 19.75
CA ASP A 248 -6.47 -2.58 20.30
C ASP A 248 -6.79 -3.77 19.38
N GLU A 249 -6.65 -4.99 19.89
CA GLU A 249 -6.97 -6.22 19.15
C GLU A 249 -8.46 -6.34 18.79
N SER A 250 -9.35 -5.63 19.49
CA SER A 250 -10.79 -5.67 19.24
C SER A 250 -11.26 -4.67 18.17
N GLY A 251 -10.36 -3.83 17.64
CA GLY A 251 -10.74 -2.76 16.72
C GLY A 251 -10.84 -3.16 15.25
N TRP A 252 -10.32 -4.32 14.84
CA TRP A 252 -10.44 -4.78 13.45
C TRP A 252 -11.79 -5.49 13.22
N ILE A 253 -12.22 -5.57 11.96
CA ILE A 253 -13.50 -6.14 11.54
C ILE A 253 -13.29 -7.28 10.52
N ASP A 254 -14.19 -8.26 10.51
CA ASP A 254 -14.28 -9.32 9.50
C ASP A 254 -15.58 -9.29 8.68
N GLU A 255 -16.55 -8.47 9.08
CA GLU A 255 -17.83 -8.28 8.40
C GLU A 255 -18.04 -6.81 8.02
N TRP A 256 -18.73 -6.58 6.90
CA TRP A 256 -19.06 -5.24 6.43
C TRP A 256 -20.23 -5.26 5.45
N ASP A 257 -20.84 -4.11 5.23
CA ASP A 257 -21.84 -3.98 4.18
C ASP A 257 -21.17 -3.91 2.80
N PRO A 258 -21.70 -4.65 1.79
CA PRO A 258 -21.33 -4.44 0.40
C PRO A 258 -21.55 -2.98 -0.02
N LEU A 259 -20.65 -2.46 -0.84
CA LEU A 259 -20.77 -1.10 -1.37
C LEU A 259 -21.81 -1.08 -2.51
N PRO A 260 -22.89 -0.29 -2.39
CA PRO A 260 -23.89 -0.20 -3.46
C PRO A 260 -23.28 0.30 -4.77
N ARG A 261 -23.74 -0.25 -5.91
CA ARG A 261 -23.11 -0.05 -7.23
C ARG A 261 -22.98 1.43 -7.63
N GLU A 262 -23.91 2.26 -7.19
CA GLU A 262 -23.92 3.71 -7.41
C GLU A 262 -22.77 4.46 -6.71
N HIS A 263 -22.11 3.86 -5.72
CA HIS A 263 -20.96 4.41 -5.02
C HIS A 263 -19.63 3.86 -5.52
N TRP A 264 -19.64 3.04 -6.56
CA TRP A 264 -18.40 2.49 -7.12
C TRP A 264 -17.60 3.56 -7.84
N PRO A 265 -16.26 3.42 -7.90
CA PRO A 265 -15.44 4.37 -8.63
C PRO A 265 -15.73 4.30 -10.14
N ASP A 266 -15.69 5.46 -10.81
CA ASP A 266 -15.84 5.54 -12.27
C ASP A 266 -14.59 5.00 -13.02
N HIS A 267 -13.44 4.96 -12.33
CA HIS A 267 -12.17 4.55 -12.93
C HIS A 267 -12.09 3.03 -13.09
N LYS A 268 -11.96 2.55 -14.34
CA LYS A 268 -11.97 1.11 -14.67
C LYS A 268 -10.93 0.30 -13.90
N ASN A 269 -9.70 0.83 -13.75
CA ASN A 269 -8.65 0.15 -12.98
C ASN A 269 -9.02 0.03 -11.50
N ALA A 270 -9.62 1.07 -10.90
CA ALA A 270 -10.04 1.03 -9.51
C ALA A 270 -11.10 -0.07 -9.32
N VAL A 271 -12.11 -0.10 -10.20
CA VAL A 271 -13.14 -1.15 -10.22
C VAL A 271 -12.52 -2.55 -10.34
N ALA A 272 -11.64 -2.78 -11.32
CA ALA A 272 -11.03 -4.09 -11.53
C ALA A 272 -10.21 -4.58 -10.33
N MET A 273 -9.57 -3.65 -9.62
CA MET A 273 -8.75 -3.95 -8.46
C MET A 273 -9.55 -4.18 -7.18
N THR A 274 -10.74 -3.58 -7.03
CA THR A 274 -11.50 -3.57 -5.77
C THR A 274 -12.89 -4.20 -5.85
N SER A 275 -13.39 -4.62 -7.02
CA SER A 275 -14.75 -5.18 -7.21
C SER A 275 -15.08 -6.29 -6.21
N ASP A 276 -14.17 -7.26 -6.07
CA ASP A 276 -14.35 -8.44 -5.21
C ASP A 276 -14.62 -8.02 -3.75
N LEU A 277 -13.96 -6.96 -3.30
CA LEU A 277 -14.14 -6.41 -1.95
C LEU A 277 -15.42 -5.58 -1.82
N MET A 278 -15.74 -4.78 -2.84
CA MET A 278 -16.95 -3.94 -2.86
C MET A 278 -18.23 -4.77 -2.89
N GLU A 279 -18.23 -5.94 -3.54
CA GLU A 279 -19.38 -6.86 -3.59
C GLU A 279 -19.50 -7.74 -2.33
N SER A 280 -18.40 -7.96 -1.61
CA SER A 280 -18.37 -8.82 -0.44
C SER A 280 -19.05 -8.21 0.79
N SER A 281 -19.54 -9.06 1.68
CA SER A 281 -20.08 -8.67 2.99
C SER A 281 -19.18 -9.04 4.18
N GLY A 282 -17.95 -9.48 3.91
CA GLY A 282 -17.04 -9.98 4.93
C GLY A 282 -16.06 -11.02 4.42
N LEU A 283 -15.23 -11.51 5.33
CA LEU A 283 -14.30 -12.60 5.10
C LEU A 283 -15.00 -13.94 4.96
N GLN A 284 -14.75 -14.61 3.85
CA GLN A 284 -15.16 -16.00 3.65
C GLN A 284 -13.99 -16.93 4.00
N SER A 285 -13.84 -17.25 5.28
CA SER A 285 -12.82 -18.20 5.73
C SER A 285 -13.14 -19.63 5.24
N GLY A 286 -12.13 -20.35 4.76
CA GLY A 286 -12.26 -21.77 4.40
C GLY A 286 -12.80 -22.09 2.99
N LEU A 287 -13.09 -21.10 2.15
CA LEU A 287 -13.50 -21.30 0.76
C LEU A 287 -12.33 -21.02 -0.20
N GLY A 288 -11.60 -22.07 -0.60
CA GLY A 288 -10.47 -22.00 -1.54
C GLY A 288 -9.35 -22.98 -1.16
N ARG A 289 -8.31 -23.11 -1.99
CA ARG A 289 -7.08 -23.85 -1.62
C ARG A 289 -6.02 -22.86 -1.14
N CYS A 290 -5.48 -23.09 0.06
CA CYS A 290 -4.24 -22.44 0.49
C CYS A 290 -3.11 -22.90 -0.44
N VAL A 291 -2.15 -22.02 -0.75
CA VAL A 291 -1.06 -22.34 -1.69
C VAL A 291 -0.13 -23.41 -1.17
N GLU A 292 -0.01 -23.55 0.15
CA GLU A 292 0.70 -24.69 0.75
C GLU A 292 -0.03 -26.02 0.48
N GLN A 293 -1.34 -26.01 0.23
CA GLN A 293 -2.12 -27.18 -0.21
C GLN A 293 -2.18 -27.32 -1.73
N SER A 294 -1.76 -26.31 -2.48
CA SER A 294 -1.36 -26.43 -3.88
C SER A 294 0.16 -26.55 -3.95
N SER A 295 0.73 -27.47 -3.16
CA SER A 295 2.02 -28.04 -3.50
C SER A 295 1.99 -28.36 -4.99
N LEU A 296 2.92 -27.80 -5.74
CA LEU A 296 3.43 -28.24 -7.03
C LEU A 296 3.00 -29.67 -7.37
N CYS A 297 1.76 -29.86 -7.85
CA CYS A 297 1.42 -30.97 -8.73
C CYS A 297 1.95 -30.53 -10.09
N LEU A 298 3.28 -30.48 -10.20
CA LEU A 298 3.91 -30.87 -11.45
C LEU A 298 3.71 -32.38 -11.47
N ASP A 299 2.59 -32.80 -12.05
CA ASP A 299 2.46 -34.18 -12.48
C ASP A 299 3.56 -34.39 -13.53
N ASP A 300 4.39 -35.41 -13.29
CA ASP A 300 5.49 -35.86 -14.16
C ASP A 300 5.06 -36.08 -15.63
#